data_AF-A0A367ILT7-F1
#
_entry.id   AF-A0A367ILT7-F1
#
_cell.length_a   1.000
_cell.length_b   1.000
_cell.length_c   1.000
_cell.angle_alpha   90.00
_cell.angle_beta   90.00
_cell.angle_gamma   90.00
#
_symmetry.space_group_name_H-M   'P 1'
#
loop_
_entity.id
_entity.type
_entity.pdbx_description
1 polymer ?
#
loop_
_entity_poly.entity_id
_entity_poly.type
_entity_poly.pdbx_seq_one_letter_code
_entity_poly.pdbx_strand_id
1 'polypeptide(L)'
;SIYSTFISPWSDTQSLPGLNVEPGYYLPPCYRHVQATPPAHQRMRTFSDEILFYVFYCMPKDIAQEAAAQELYARNWRYHKELGLWLTKETDENGRPVQSFRRTSPNGLDRGVYVFFDPTTWQKVKREWTLSWDALEERSQPSQQQQGPSNPSSSNSNRVIM
;
A
#
# COMPACT_ATOMS: atom_id res chain seq x y z
N SER A 1 4.24 -38.47 -5.51
CA SER A 1 5.67 -38.33 -5.86
C SER A 1 6.19 -37.06 -5.21
N ILE A 2 7.19 -37.13 -4.33
CA ILE A 2 7.73 -35.97 -3.59
C ILE A 2 8.98 -35.35 -4.24
N TYR A 3 9.44 -35.90 -5.37
CA TYR A 3 10.68 -35.46 -6.03
C TYR A 3 10.73 -33.96 -6.32
N SER A 4 9.57 -33.35 -6.58
CA SER A 4 9.46 -31.94 -6.93
C SER A 4 9.82 -30.97 -5.80
N THR A 5 9.73 -31.39 -4.55
CA THR A 5 10.02 -30.58 -3.35
C THR A 5 11.00 -31.29 -2.41
N PHE A 6 11.70 -32.31 -2.92
CA PHE A 6 12.63 -33.12 -2.15
C PHE A 6 13.94 -32.35 -1.96
N ILE A 7 14.20 -31.94 -0.72
CA ILE A 7 15.32 -31.05 -0.37
C ILE A 7 16.65 -31.81 -0.32
N SER A 8 16.71 -32.92 0.43
CA SER A 8 17.91 -33.75 0.56
C SER A 8 17.56 -35.10 1.19
N PRO A 9 18.21 -36.20 0.79
CA PRO A 9 18.00 -37.53 1.38
C PRO A 9 18.50 -37.68 2.81
N TRP A 10 19.24 -36.70 3.36
CA TRP A 10 19.73 -36.68 4.74
C TRP A 10 19.08 -35.59 5.60
N SER A 11 17.98 -34.99 5.16
CA SER A 11 17.28 -33.98 5.97
C SER A 11 16.52 -34.66 7.12
N ASP A 12 17.08 -34.61 8.33
CA ASP A 12 16.53 -35.21 9.56
C ASP A 12 15.27 -34.52 10.11
N THR A 13 14.76 -33.45 9.48
CA THR A 13 13.65 -32.67 10.03
C THR A 13 12.80 -32.06 8.92
N GLN A 14 11.48 -32.05 9.12
CA GLN A 14 10.54 -31.34 8.26
C GLN A 14 11.09 -29.94 7.96
N SER A 15 11.13 -29.59 6.68
CA SER A 15 11.69 -28.36 6.11
C SER A 15 11.67 -27.19 7.11
N LEU A 16 12.86 -26.68 7.45
CA LEU A 16 12.97 -25.39 8.16
C LEU A 16 12.11 -24.35 7.42
N PRO A 17 11.36 -23.49 8.12
CA PRO A 17 10.62 -22.40 7.48
C PRO A 17 11.58 -21.57 6.62
N GLY A 18 11.38 -21.59 5.30
CA GLY A 18 12.24 -20.88 4.33
C GLY A 18 13.05 -21.77 3.39
N LEU A 19 13.14 -23.09 3.63
CA LEU A 19 13.78 -24.04 2.71
C LEU A 19 12.72 -24.73 1.84
N ASN A 20 12.07 -23.97 0.96
CA ASN A 20 11.15 -24.53 -0.03
C ASN A 20 11.89 -24.63 -1.37
N VAL A 21 12.16 -25.85 -1.84
CA VAL A 21 12.76 -26.04 -3.17
C VAL A 21 11.69 -25.74 -4.20
N GLU A 22 11.87 -24.65 -4.94
CA GLU A 22 10.98 -24.30 -6.03
C GLU A 22 11.08 -25.38 -7.13
N PRO A 23 9.98 -26.06 -7.46
CA PRO A 23 9.94 -26.98 -8.58
C PRO A 23 10.40 -26.31 -9.88
N GLY A 24 11.07 -27.06 -10.75
CA GLY A 24 11.27 -26.60 -12.13
C GLY A 24 9.93 -26.38 -12.82
N TYR A 25 9.72 -25.20 -13.40
CA TYR A 25 8.54 -24.86 -14.18
C TYR A 25 8.92 -24.49 -15.62
N TYR A 26 8.04 -24.78 -16.57
CA TYR A 26 8.18 -24.31 -17.95
C TYR A 26 7.41 -23.00 -18.12
N LEU A 27 8.13 -21.92 -18.42
CA LEU A 27 7.54 -20.63 -18.76
C LEU A 27 7.52 -20.45 -20.29
N PRO A 28 6.33 -20.33 -20.92
CA PRO A 28 6.25 -20.04 -22.35
C PRO A 28 6.98 -18.73 -22.71
N PRO A 29 7.63 -18.64 -23.88
CA PRO A 29 8.43 -17.45 -24.26
C PRO A 29 7.66 -16.13 -24.19
N CYS A 30 6.34 -16.15 -24.45
CA CYS A 30 5.49 -14.96 -24.40
C CYS A 30 5.36 -14.34 -23.00
N TYR A 31 5.62 -15.08 -21.92
CA TYR A 31 5.58 -14.56 -20.54
C TYR A 31 6.94 -14.03 -20.05
N ARG A 32 8.05 -14.31 -20.74
CA ARG A 32 9.41 -13.99 -20.26
C ARG A 32 9.76 -12.50 -20.36
N HIS A 33 9.16 -11.77 -21.30
CA HIS A 33 9.49 -10.38 -21.59
C HIS A 33 8.27 -9.45 -21.52
N VAL A 34 7.28 -9.80 -20.71
CA VAL A 34 6.12 -8.94 -20.47
C VAL A 34 6.54 -7.82 -19.52
N GLN A 35 6.70 -6.62 -20.06
CA GLN A 35 6.88 -5.42 -19.24
C GLN A 35 5.60 -4.60 -19.26
N ALA A 36 5.12 -4.25 -18.07
CA ALA A 36 3.97 -3.38 -17.94
C ALA A 36 4.38 -1.94 -18.25
N THR A 37 3.76 -1.35 -19.27
CA THR A 37 3.90 0.06 -19.62
C THR A 37 2.57 0.77 -19.39
N PRO A 38 2.49 1.79 -18.51
CA PRO A 38 3.55 2.30 -17.64
C PRO A 38 3.87 1.37 -16.44
N PRO A 39 5.05 1.54 -15.81
CA PRO A 39 5.49 0.77 -14.64
C PRO A 39 4.43 0.71 -13.53
N ALA A 40 4.42 -0.39 -12.77
CA ALA A 40 3.40 -0.64 -11.75
C ALA A 40 3.25 0.51 -10.73
N HIS A 41 4.36 1.08 -10.25
CA HIS A 41 4.35 2.21 -9.29
C HIS A 41 3.63 3.46 -9.82
N GLN A 42 3.50 3.63 -11.14
CA GLN A 42 2.77 4.75 -11.75
C GLN A 42 1.27 4.48 -11.91
N ARG A 43 0.80 3.24 -11.69
CA ARG A 43 -0.60 2.83 -11.86
C ARG A 43 -1.27 2.39 -10.56
N MET A 44 -0.68 2.70 -9.39
CA MET A 44 -1.19 2.26 -8.08
C MET A 44 -2.66 2.60 -7.86
N ARG A 45 -3.14 3.75 -8.36
CA ARG A 45 -4.56 4.16 -8.32
C ARG A 45 -5.53 3.16 -8.97
N THR A 46 -5.05 2.38 -9.94
CA THR A 46 -5.88 1.39 -10.67
C THR A 46 -5.94 0.05 -9.95
N PHE A 47 -5.06 -0.19 -8.96
CA PHE A 47 -4.98 -1.44 -8.25
C PHE A 47 -6.03 -1.50 -7.12
N SER A 48 -6.52 -2.70 -6.83
CA SER A 48 -7.34 -2.96 -5.65
C SER A 48 -6.49 -2.85 -4.37
N ASP A 49 -7.14 -2.67 -3.22
CA ASP A 49 -6.44 -2.63 -1.92
C ASP A 49 -5.59 -3.89 -1.69
N GLU A 50 -6.08 -5.06 -2.09
CA GLU A 50 -5.36 -6.33 -1.95
C GLU A 50 -4.05 -6.35 -2.73
N ILE A 51 -4.05 -5.82 -3.96
CA ILE A 51 -2.83 -5.71 -4.76
C ILE A 51 -1.87 -4.71 -4.12
N LEU A 52 -2.37 -3.61 -3.55
CA LEU A 52 -1.52 -2.64 -2.84
C LEU A 52 -0.89 -3.26 -1.59
N PHE A 53 -1.63 -4.08 -0.83
CA PHE A 53 -1.06 -4.83 0.27
C PHE A 53 0.02 -5.81 -0.21
N TYR A 54 -0.22 -6.51 -1.31
CA TYR A 54 0.76 -7.42 -1.90
C TYR A 54 2.06 -6.70 -2.25
N VAL A 55 1.97 -5.58 -2.98
CA VAL A 55 3.15 -4.76 -3.29
C VAL A 55 3.87 -4.31 -2.02
N PHE A 56 3.13 -3.81 -1.03
CA PHE A 56 3.72 -3.31 0.21
C PHE A 56 4.51 -4.37 0.99
N TYR A 57 3.97 -5.58 1.12
CA TYR A 57 4.61 -6.65 1.89
C TYR A 57 5.66 -7.44 1.09
N CYS A 58 5.53 -7.52 -0.24
CA CYS A 58 6.45 -8.31 -1.09
C CYS A 58 7.64 -7.50 -1.64
N MET A 59 7.58 -6.17 -1.65
CA MET A 59 8.62 -5.31 -2.22
C MET A 59 9.28 -4.39 -1.18
N PRO A 60 9.88 -4.94 -0.11
CA PRO A 60 10.48 -4.11 0.94
C PRO A 60 11.64 -3.27 0.39
N LYS A 61 11.71 -2.00 0.81
CA LYS A 61 12.75 -1.03 0.40
C LYS A 61 12.73 -0.67 -1.09
N ASP A 62 11.59 -0.89 -1.76
CA ASP A 62 11.36 -0.51 -3.16
C ASP A 62 10.49 0.75 -3.24
N ILE A 63 10.64 1.52 -4.32
CA ILE A 63 9.77 2.65 -4.67
C ILE A 63 8.31 2.19 -4.78
N ALA A 64 8.07 0.97 -5.23
CA ALA A 64 6.74 0.39 -5.33
C ALA A 64 6.05 0.25 -3.96
N GLN A 65 6.78 -0.08 -2.89
CA GLN A 65 6.24 -0.16 -1.54
C GLN A 65 5.79 1.23 -1.06
N GLU A 66 6.61 2.26 -1.27
CA GLU A 66 6.26 3.64 -0.93
C GLU A 66 5.02 4.12 -1.70
N ALA A 67 4.96 3.85 -3.01
CA ALA A 67 3.83 4.20 -3.86
C ALA A 67 2.54 3.48 -3.44
N ALA A 68 2.61 2.19 -3.09
CA ALA A 68 1.48 1.44 -2.58
C ALA A 68 0.98 1.99 -1.23
N ALA A 69 1.91 2.30 -0.32
CA ALA A 69 1.57 2.91 0.96
C ALA A 69 0.92 4.29 0.78
N GLN A 70 1.35 5.11 -0.19
CA GLN A 70 0.73 6.42 -0.49
C GLN A 70 -0.72 6.25 -0.94
N GLU A 71 -0.96 5.30 -1.84
CA GLU A 71 -2.30 5.01 -2.33
C GLU A 71 -3.20 4.45 -1.23
N LEU A 72 -2.71 3.52 -0.41
CA LEU A 72 -3.44 3.01 0.76
C LEU A 72 -3.81 4.15 1.73
N TYR A 73 -2.88 5.05 2.01
CA TYR A 73 -3.14 6.20 2.88
C TYR A 73 -4.23 7.14 2.32
N ALA A 74 -4.21 7.39 1.00
CA ALA A 74 -5.23 8.16 0.30
C ALA A 74 -6.62 7.48 0.38
N ARG A 75 -6.65 6.15 0.46
CA ARG A 75 -7.86 5.33 0.66
C ARG A 75 -8.25 5.14 2.13
N ASN A 76 -7.79 6.02 3.01
CA ASN A 76 -8.05 6.01 4.46
C ASN A 76 -7.46 4.83 5.24
N TRP A 77 -6.56 4.05 4.66
CA TRP A 77 -5.79 3.07 5.43
C TRP A 77 -4.68 3.77 6.22
N ARG A 78 -4.40 3.26 7.42
CA ARG A 78 -3.33 3.73 8.29
C ARG A 78 -2.45 2.56 8.69
N TYR A 79 -1.15 2.81 8.70
CA TYR A 79 -0.17 1.79 9.06
C TYR A 79 0.14 1.90 10.55
N HIS A 80 0.04 0.78 11.26
CA HIS A 80 0.40 0.66 12.66
C HIS A 80 1.86 0.20 12.76
N LYS A 81 2.76 1.07 13.23
CA LYS A 81 4.22 0.89 13.15
C LYS A 81 4.70 -0.38 13.85
N GLU A 82 4.16 -0.65 15.04
CA GLU A 82 4.62 -1.77 15.88
C GLU A 82 4.04 -3.12 15.45
N LEU A 83 2.74 -3.16 15.08
CA LEU A 83 2.09 -4.36 14.59
C LEU A 83 2.54 -4.72 13.16
N GLY A 84 2.98 -3.71 12.40
CA GLY A 84 3.30 -3.86 10.99
C GLY A 84 2.06 -4.15 10.13
N LEU A 85 0.89 -3.65 10.53
CA LEU A 85 -0.39 -3.92 9.89
C LEU A 85 -1.07 -2.65 9.40
N TRP A 86 -1.79 -2.78 8.29
CA TRP A 86 -2.71 -1.75 7.81
C TRP A 86 -4.09 -1.91 8.45
N LEU A 87 -4.67 -0.79 8.88
CA LEU A 87 -6.01 -0.74 9.44
C LEU A 87 -6.80 0.46 8.93
N THR A 88 -8.12 0.33 8.96
CA THR A 88 -9.05 1.43 8.67
C THR A 88 -10.24 1.38 9.63
N LYS A 89 -10.96 2.51 9.77
CA LYS A 89 -12.24 2.51 10.49
C LYS A 89 -13.29 1.77 9.65
N GLU A 90 -14.28 1.22 10.32
CA GLU A 90 -15.43 0.63 9.63
C GLU A 90 -16.05 1.62 8.64
N THR A 91 -16.34 1.13 7.44
CA THR A 91 -17.07 1.86 6.40
C THR A 91 -18.52 1.39 6.37
N ASP A 92 -19.44 2.28 6.01
CA ASP A 92 -20.84 1.94 5.79
C ASP A 92 -21.01 1.07 4.52
N GLU A 93 -22.25 0.66 4.25
CA GLU A 93 -22.60 -0.15 3.07
C GLU A 93 -22.25 0.53 1.74
N ASN A 94 -22.02 1.86 1.75
CA ASN A 94 -21.64 2.66 0.59
C ASN A 94 -20.12 2.90 0.51
N GLY A 95 -19.33 2.25 1.37
CA GLY A 95 -17.87 2.38 1.41
C GLY A 95 -17.39 3.72 1.99
N ARG A 96 -18.27 4.49 2.64
CA ARG A 96 -17.89 5.74 3.31
C ARG A 96 -17.42 5.45 4.72
N PRO A 97 -16.36 6.10 5.22
CA PRO A 97 -15.95 5.91 6.61
C PRO A 97 -17.11 6.29 7.55
N VAL A 98 -17.56 5.35 8.40
CA VAL A 98 -18.59 5.64 9.42
C VAL A 98 -18.09 6.74 10.35
N GLN A 99 -16.78 6.81 10.54
CA GLN A 99 -16.09 7.92 11.19
C GLN A 99 -14.82 8.28 10.44
N SER A 100 -14.56 9.58 10.30
CA SER A 100 -13.28 10.05 9.77
C SER A 100 -12.14 9.67 10.70
N PHE A 101 -10.99 9.32 10.13
CA PHE A 101 -9.76 9.00 10.86
C PHE A 101 -9.10 10.30 11.37
N ARG A 102 -9.72 10.96 12.36
CA ARG A 102 -9.22 12.19 13.00
C ARG A 102 -9.03 11.99 14.50
N ARG A 103 -7.95 12.58 15.05
CA ARG A 103 -7.76 12.74 16.50
C ARG A 103 -8.90 13.58 17.06
N THR A 104 -9.91 12.93 17.59
CA THR A 104 -11.03 13.57 18.29
C THR A 104 -10.94 13.41 19.80
N SER A 105 -10.16 12.43 20.29
CA SER A 105 -10.07 12.14 21.71
C SER A 105 -8.91 12.90 22.39
N PRO A 106 -9.17 13.60 23.52
CA PRO A 106 -8.16 14.38 24.22
C PRO A 106 -7.05 13.51 24.87
N ASN A 107 -7.31 12.23 25.09
CA ASN A 107 -6.35 11.29 25.70
C ASN A 107 -5.40 10.61 24.69
N GLY A 108 -5.48 10.95 23.40
CA GLY A 108 -4.62 10.31 22.38
C GLY A 108 -4.95 8.85 22.11
N LEU A 109 -6.09 8.36 22.61
CA LEU A 109 -6.60 7.00 22.39
C LEU A 109 -7.96 7.05 21.69
N ASP A 110 -8.20 6.16 20.74
CA ASP A 110 -9.47 6.01 20.04
C ASP A 110 -9.96 4.57 20.20
N ARG A 111 -11.10 4.39 20.85
CA ARG A 111 -11.72 3.07 21.00
C ARG A 111 -12.84 2.92 19.99
N GLY A 112 -12.81 1.83 19.23
CA GLY A 112 -13.81 1.58 18.20
C GLY A 112 -13.60 0.24 17.52
N VAL A 113 -14.35 0.04 16.44
CA VAL A 113 -14.20 -1.15 15.61
C VAL A 113 -13.42 -0.79 14.36
N TYR A 114 -12.35 -1.55 14.12
CA TYR A 114 -11.45 -1.35 12.99
C TYR A 114 -11.40 -2.62 12.14
N VAL A 115 -11.05 -2.42 10.88
CA VAL A 115 -10.76 -3.50 9.94
C VAL A 115 -9.26 -3.51 9.70
N PHE A 116 -8.62 -4.61 10.10
CA PHE A 116 -7.20 -4.87 9.85
C PHE A 116 -7.05 -5.73 8.61
N PHE A 117 -5.98 -5.54 7.85
CA PHE A 117 -5.56 -6.51 6.85
C PHE A 117 -4.48 -7.42 7.43
N ASP A 118 -4.76 -8.72 7.52
CA ASP A 118 -3.82 -9.73 8.01
C ASP A 118 -3.04 -10.34 6.83
N PRO A 119 -1.73 -10.06 6.69
CA PRO A 119 -0.92 -10.60 5.60
C PRO A 119 -0.64 -12.10 5.74
N THR A 120 -0.84 -12.69 6.91
CA THR A 120 -0.60 -14.12 7.15
C THR A 120 -1.74 -14.96 6.58
N THR A 121 -2.98 -14.54 6.83
CA THR A 121 -4.18 -15.24 6.33
C THR A 121 -4.72 -14.64 5.03
N TRP A 122 -4.17 -13.50 4.60
CA TRP A 122 -4.61 -12.73 3.44
C TRP A 122 -6.08 -12.29 3.51
N GLN A 123 -6.52 -11.77 4.67
CA GLN A 123 -7.92 -11.42 4.91
C GLN A 123 -8.08 -10.08 5.65
N LYS A 124 -9.23 -9.44 5.42
CA LYS A 124 -9.69 -8.29 6.22
C LYS A 124 -10.42 -8.80 7.46
N VAL A 125 -9.94 -8.43 8.65
CA VAL A 125 -10.47 -8.88 9.94
C VAL A 125 -11.00 -7.70 10.75
N LYS A 126 -12.28 -7.75 11.09
CA LYS A 126 -12.95 -6.75 11.94
C LYS A 126 -12.69 -7.03 13.42
N ARG A 127 -12.24 -6.04 14.19
CA ARG A 127 -11.89 -6.18 15.61
C ARG A 127 -12.24 -4.91 16.40
N GLU A 128 -12.78 -5.06 17.61
CA GLU A 128 -12.81 -3.96 18.57
C GLU A 128 -11.38 -3.71 19.07
N TRP A 129 -10.96 -2.45 19.09
CA TRP A 129 -9.59 -2.08 19.45
C TRP A 129 -9.56 -0.72 20.14
N THR A 130 -8.53 -0.53 20.97
CA THR A 130 -8.16 0.78 21.49
C THR A 130 -6.87 1.22 20.81
N LEU A 131 -7.00 2.10 19.83
CA LEU A 131 -5.92 2.61 19.02
C LEU A 131 -5.22 3.77 19.73
N SER A 132 -3.91 3.68 19.91
CA SER A 132 -3.09 4.86 20.21
C SER A 132 -2.76 5.61 18.93
N TRP A 133 -3.04 6.91 18.88
CA TRP A 133 -2.74 7.73 17.71
C TRP A 133 -1.24 7.86 17.45
N ASP A 134 -0.39 7.70 18.47
CA ASP A 134 1.06 7.78 18.34
C ASP A 134 1.66 6.49 17.75
N ALA A 135 0.91 5.38 17.79
CA ALA A 135 1.33 4.11 17.19
C ALA A 135 1.18 4.07 15.66
N LEU A 136 0.45 5.04 15.10
CA LEU A 136 0.29 5.18 13.66
C LEU A 136 1.46 5.90 13.01
N GLU A 137 1.69 5.58 11.75
CA GLU A 137 2.56 6.35 10.88
C GLU A 137 1.87 7.65 10.47
N GLU A 138 2.57 8.77 10.66
CA GLU A 138 2.13 10.07 10.17
C GLU A 138 2.73 10.31 8.79
N ARG A 139 1.85 10.43 7.78
CA ARG A 139 2.27 10.77 6.43
C ARG A 139 1.99 12.26 6.21
N SER A 140 3.05 13.06 6.14
CA SER A 140 2.97 14.42 5.60
C SER A 140 2.47 14.29 4.16
N GLN A 141 1.28 14.79 3.84
CA GLN A 141 0.91 14.91 2.43
C GLN A 141 1.96 15.83 1.78
N PRO A 142 2.71 15.38 0.76
CA PRO A 142 3.46 16.32 -0.03
C PRO A 142 2.42 17.24 -0.65
N SER A 143 2.49 18.52 -0.28
CA SER A 143 1.70 19.58 -0.92
C SER A 143 1.89 19.41 -2.41
N GLN A 144 0.82 19.07 -3.13
CA GLN A 144 0.81 19.15 -4.58
C GLN A 144 1.17 20.61 -4.89
N GLN A 145 2.41 20.85 -5.32
CA GLN A 145 2.78 22.11 -5.93
C GLN A 145 1.90 22.24 -7.18
N GLN A 146 0.84 23.02 -7.06
CA GLN A 146 0.16 23.61 -8.19
C GLN A 146 1.19 24.46 -8.93
N GLN A 147 1.88 23.86 -9.91
CA GLN A 147 2.48 24.62 -10.99
C GLN A 147 1.32 25.14 -11.85
N GLY A 148 0.70 26.24 -11.39
CA GLY A 148 -0.02 27.11 -12.29
C GLY A 148 0.99 27.76 -13.24
N PRO A 149 0.67 27.94 -14.53
CA PRO A 149 1.55 28.67 -15.42
C PRO A 149 1.67 30.12 -14.91
N SER A 150 2.88 30.49 -14.50
CA SER A 150 3.25 31.87 -14.21
C SER A 150 3.15 32.67 -15.51
N ASN A 151 2.10 33.46 -15.67
CA ASN A 151 1.99 34.47 -16.72
C ASN A 151 2.92 35.64 -16.37
N PRO A 152 3.99 35.93 -17.14
CA PRO A 152 4.71 37.18 -16.98
C PRO A 152 3.90 38.29 -17.66
N SER A 153 3.42 39.23 -16.84
CA SER A 153 2.87 40.50 -17.27
C SER A 153 3.92 41.33 -18.01
N SER A 154 3.88 41.32 -19.33
CA SER A 154 4.60 42.26 -20.19
C SER A 154 3.76 43.52 -20.38
N SER A 155 4.05 44.53 -19.56
CA SER A 155 3.76 45.92 -19.87
C SER A 155 4.57 46.29 -21.12
N ASN A 156 3.91 46.43 -22.28
CA ASN A 156 4.52 47.08 -23.42
C ASN A 156 3.65 48.25 -23.87
N SER A 157 4.16 49.44 -23.56
CA SER A 157 3.75 50.71 -24.11
C SER A 157 4.21 50.76 -25.57
N ASN A 158 3.30 50.98 -26.53
CA ASN A 158 3.54 51.86 -27.68
C ASN A 158 2.31 52.01 -28.62
N ARG A 159 1.88 53.27 -28.71
CA ARG A 159 1.44 54.06 -29.88
C ARG A 159 0.59 53.46 -31.02
N VAL A 160 -0.58 54.12 -31.20
CA VAL A 160 -1.14 54.83 -32.40
C VAL A 160 -1.44 54.04 -33.68
N ILE A 161 -2.50 54.52 -34.38
CA ILE A 161 -2.95 54.33 -35.78
C ILE A 161 -4.09 53.28 -35.88
N MET A 162 -5.34 53.55 -36.32
CA MET A 162 -6.01 54.68 -37.02
C MET A 162 -7.30 55.09 -36.31
#